data_AF-A0A7C2LAY1-F1
#
_entry.id   AF-A0A7C2LAY1-F1
#
_cell.length_a   1.000
_cell.length_b   1.000
_cell.length_c   1.000
_cell.angle_alpha   90.00
_cell.angle_beta   90.00
_cell.angle_gamma   90.00
#
_symmetry.space_group_name_H-M   'P 1'
#
loop_
_entity.id
_entity.type
_entity.pdbx_description
1 polymer ?
#
loop_
_entity_poly.entity_id
_entity_poly.type
_entity_poly.pdbx_seq_one_letter_code
_entity_poly.pdbx_strand_id
1 'polypeptide(L)'
;MFWAALGYFVYGGLDGALAVFILSILYGLCLFLALIPFAGALIQYLVMDRLVTPWVFSLTRIGPTWLTALMFWVTLAEGAAFTLLTSIAVILALRE
;
A
#
# COMPACT_ATOMS: atom_id res chain seq x y z
N MET A 1 6.60 2.39 11.45
CA MET A 1 6.88 1.85 12.80
C MET A 1 5.61 1.53 13.58
N PHE A 2 4.59 2.40 13.60
CA PHE A 2 3.29 2.12 14.25
C PHE A 2 2.63 0.81 13.79
N TRP A 3 2.52 0.59 12.47
CA TRP A 3 1.93 -0.65 11.93
C TRP A 3 2.64 -1.92 12.39
N ALA A 4 3.98 -1.92 12.41
CA ALA A 4 4.76 -3.09 12.85
C ALA A 4 4.53 -3.43 14.32
N ALA A 5 4.38 -2.41 15.18
CA ALA A 5 4.02 -2.63 16.58
C ALA A 5 2.63 -3.28 16.72
N LEU A 6 1.64 -2.86 15.93
CA LEU A 6 0.34 -3.53 15.87
C LEU A 6 0.46 -4.97 15.32
N GLY A 7 1.34 -5.18 14.34
CA GLY A 7 1.64 -6.49 13.78
C GLY A 7 2.11 -7.49 14.83
N TYR A 8 2.92 -7.05 15.80
CA TYR A 8 3.34 -7.88 16.93
C TYR A 8 2.14 -8.43 17.71
N PHE A 9 1.18 -7.57 18.07
CA PHE A 9 0.02 -7.96 18.86
C PHE A 9 -1.00 -8.78 18.06
N VAL A 10 -1.23 -8.43 16.79
CA VAL A 10 -2.24 -9.10 15.95
C VAL A 10 -1.82 -10.52 15.56
N TYR A 11 -0.53 -10.75 15.32
CA TYR A 11 0.00 -12.05 14.93
C TYR A 11 0.68 -12.80 16.09
N GLY A 12 0.77 -12.20 17.27
CA GLY A 12 1.25 -12.85 18.49
C GLY A 12 2.77 -13.06 18.58
N GLY A 13 3.57 -12.24 17.90
CA GLY A 13 5.03 -12.37 17.95
C GLY A 13 5.81 -11.48 16.99
N LEU A 14 7.14 -11.62 17.05
CA LEU A 14 8.08 -10.83 16.22
C LEU A 14 7.95 -11.12 14.72
N ASP A 15 7.54 -12.34 14.35
CA ASP A 15 7.32 -12.71 12.94
C ASP A 15 6.22 -11.85 12.31
N GLY A 16 5.15 -11.59 13.06
CA GLY A 16 4.09 -10.67 12.66
C GLY A 16 4.55 -9.22 12.55
N ALA A 17 5.35 -8.77 13.52
CA ALA A 17 5.91 -7.43 13.50
C ALA A 17 6.80 -7.21 12.26
N LEU A 18 7.66 -8.19 11.94
CA LEU A 18 8.54 -8.17 10.78
C LEU A 18 7.74 -8.20 9.47
N ALA A 19 6.73 -9.06 9.37
CA ALA A 19 5.89 -9.15 8.18
C ALA A 19 5.17 -7.82 7.89
N VAL A 20 4.57 -7.21 8.91
CA VAL A 20 3.89 -5.92 8.78
C VAL A 20 4.89 -4.79 8.51
N PHE A 21 6.10 -4.87 9.05
CA PHE A 21 7.18 -3.93 8.73
C PHE A 21 7.56 -3.98 7.24
N ILE A 22 7.79 -5.18 6.70
CA ILE A 22 8.10 -5.38 5.27
C ILE A 22 6.94 -4.89 4.41
N LEU A 23 5.70 -5.26 4.76
CA LEU A 23 4.50 -4.82 4.04
C LEU A 23 4.38 -3.30 4.01
N SER A 24 4.66 -2.63 5.14
CA SER A 24 4.63 -1.16 5.23
C SER A 24 5.62 -0.49 4.27
N ILE A 25 6.84 -1.05 4.14
CA ILE A 25 7.85 -0.51 3.23
C ILE A 25 7.38 -0.67 1.78
N LEU A 26 6.94 -1.87 1.40
CA LEU A 26 6.54 -2.15 0.01
C LEU A 26 5.29 -1.38 -0.40
N TYR A 27 4.31 -1.23 0.50
CA TYR A 27 3.15 -0.36 0.27
C TYR A 27 3.57 1.11 0.12
N GLY A 28 4.51 1.59 0.93
CA GLY A 28 5.09 2.93 0.77
C GLY A 28 5.72 3.11 -0.61
N LEU A 29 6.44 2.12 -1.13
CA LEU A 29 6.98 2.16 -2.50
C LEU A 29 5.86 2.14 -3.57
N CYS A 30 4.75 1.45 -3.31
CA CYS A 30 3.61 1.44 -4.24
C CYS A 30 2.94 2.82 -4.39
N LEU A 31 3.09 3.74 -3.42
CA LEU A 31 2.55 5.10 -3.54
C LEU A 31 3.16 5.87 -4.71
N PHE A 32 4.38 5.56 -5.14
CA PHE A 32 4.96 6.20 -6.33
C PHE A 32 4.19 5.86 -7.62
N LEU A 33 3.54 4.69 -7.70
CA LEU A 33 2.67 4.34 -8.82
C LEU A 33 1.43 5.25 -8.89
N ALA A 34 1.01 5.77 -7.74
CA ALA A 34 -0.12 6.69 -7.64
C ALA A 34 0.17 8.07 -8.24
N LEU A 35 1.43 8.41 -8.51
CA LEU A 35 1.81 9.64 -9.21
C LEU A 35 1.50 9.60 -10.71
N ILE A 36 1.14 8.42 -11.25
CA ILE A 36 0.67 8.28 -12.62
C ILE A 36 -0.74 8.92 -12.72
N PRO A 37 -0.93 9.95 -13.56
CA PRO A 37 -2.23 10.58 -13.75
C PRO A 37 -3.30 9.59 -14.24
N PHE A 38 -4.54 9.82 -13.85
CA PHE A 38 -5.79 9.14 -14.22
C PHE A 38 -5.91 7.67 -13.78
N ALA A 39 -4.82 6.90 -13.82
CA ALA A 39 -4.84 5.46 -13.58
C ALA A 39 -3.91 4.99 -12.45
N GLY A 40 -3.13 5.89 -11.83
CA GLY A 40 -2.11 5.53 -10.83
C GLY A 40 -2.66 4.70 -9.67
N ALA A 41 -3.79 5.11 -9.09
CA ALA A 41 -4.42 4.39 -7.98
C ALA A 41 -4.90 2.98 -8.37
N LEU A 42 -5.37 2.80 -9.62
CA LEU A 42 -5.75 1.48 -10.12
C LEU A 42 -4.52 0.58 -10.32
N ILE A 43 -3.43 1.13 -10.89
CA ILE A 43 -2.17 0.40 -11.06
C ILE A 43 -1.60 0.02 -9.68
N GLN A 44 -1.59 0.96 -8.74
CA GLN A 44 -1.18 0.73 -7.36
C GLN A 44 -2.01 -0.39 -6.71
N TYR A 45 -3.34 -0.34 -6.81
CA TYR A 45 -4.23 -1.38 -6.29
C TYR A 45 -3.84 -2.76 -6.83
N LEU A 46 -3.66 -2.89 -8.14
CA LEU A 46 -3.31 -4.15 -8.78
C LEU A 46 -1.94 -4.67 -8.33
N VAL A 47 -0.94 -3.80 -8.18
CA VAL A 47 0.40 -4.19 -7.70
C VAL A 47 0.34 -4.62 -6.23
N MET A 48 -0.39 -3.87 -5.39
CA MET A 48 -0.54 -4.21 -3.98
C MET A 48 -1.29 -5.55 -3.81
N ASP A 49 -2.38 -5.76 -4.53
CA ASP A 49 -3.24 -6.95 -4.43
C ASP A 49 -2.59 -8.20 -5.02
N ARG A 50 -1.98 -8.08 -6.21
CA ARG A 50 -1.52 -9.24 -6.99
C ARG A 50 -0.07 -9.59 -6.82
N LEU A 51 0.76 -8.63 -6.41
CA LEU A 51 2.21 -8.83 -6.30
C LEU A 51 2.67 -8.71 -4.86
N VAL A 52 2.47 -7.55 -4.24
CA VAL A 52 3.09 -7.24 -2.93
C VAL A 52 2.49 -8.08 -1.81
N THR A 53 1.17 -8.04 -1.62
CA THR A 53 0.52 -8.74 -0.50
C THR A 53 0.76 -10.25 -0.56
N PRO A 54 0.53 -10.94 -1.70
CA PRO A 54 0.76 -12.36 -1.79
C PRO A 54 2.24 -12.73 -1.59
N TRP A 55 3.16 -11.92 -2.13
CA TRP A 55 4.58 -12.14 -1.97
C TRP A 55 5.01 -12.05 -0.51
N VAL A 56 4.58 -11.00 0.22
CA VAL A 56 4.90 -10.86 1.65
C VAL A 56 4.32 -12.03 2.45
N PHE A 57 3.06 -12.39 2.22
CA PHE A 57 2.42 -13.48 2.94
C PHE A 57 3.12 -14.82 2.69
N SER A 58 3.58 -15.07 1.47
CA SER A 58 4.35 -16.27 1.15
C SER A 58 5.73 -16.28 1.82
N LEU A 59 6.41 -15.14 1.88
CA LEU A 59 7.74 -15.00 2.45
C LEU A 59 7.73 -15.17 3.97
N THR A 60 6.77 -14.53 4.64
CA THR A 60 6.72 -14.48 6.12
C THR A 60 5.74 -15.48 6.71
N ARG A 61 5.07 -16.28 5.87
CA ARG A 61 4.10 -17.33 6.25
C ARG A 61 2.95 -16.80 7.13
N ILE A 62 2.56 -15.55 6.96
CA ILE A 62 1.40 -14.96 7.64
C ILE A 62 0.15 -15.02 6.75
N GLY A 63 -1.02 -14.96 7.38
CA GLY A 63 -2.31 -14.88 6.70
C GLY A 63 -2.90 -13.45 6.70
N PRO A 64 -3.98 -13.22 5.93
CA PRO A 64 -4.72 -11.97 5.96
C PRO A 64 -5.36 -11.73 7.33
N THR A 65 -5.34 -10.48 7.78
CA THR A 65 -6.01 -10.01 9.01
C THR A 65 -6.71 -8.68 8.77
N TRP A 66 -7.48 -8.22 9.75
CA TRP A 66 -8.07 -6.87 9.73
C TRP A 66 -6.99 -5.78 9.62
N LEU A 67 -5.81 -6.01 10.19
CA LEU A 67 -4.69 -5.06 10.17
C LEU A 67 -4.14 -4.90 8.75
N THR A 68 -3.86 -6.02 8.06
CA THR A 68 -3.34 -5.97 6.69
C THR A 68 -4.37 -5.40 5.71
N ALA A 69 -5.66 -5.66 5.95
CA ALA A 69 -6.75 -5.06 5.17
C ALA A 69 -6.84 -3.54 5.41
N LEU A 70 -6.77 -3.10 6.67
CA LEU A 70 -6.78 -1.68 7.00
C LEU A 70 -5.60 -0.94 6.36
N MET A 71 -4.39 -1.50 6.46
CA MET A 71 -3.21 -0.94 5.80
C MET A 71 -3.39 -0.82 4.30
N PHE A 72 -3.93 -1.86 3.65
CA PHE A 72 -4.19 -1.86 2.21
C PHE A 72 -5.09 -0.68 1.82
N TRP A 73 -6.24 -0.53 2.49
CA TRP A 73 -7.21 0.51 2.16
C TRP A 73 -6.72 1.93 2.50
N VAL A 74 -5.99 2.10 3.60
CA VAL A 74 -5.40 3.40 3.95
C VAL A 74 -4.38 3.84 2.90
N THR A 75 -3.45 2.96 2.52
CA THR A 75 -2.45 3.27 1.49
C THR A 75 -3.10 3.49 0.12
N LEU A 76 -4.15 2.73 -0.22
CA LEU A 76 -4.87 2.96 -1.48
C LEU A 76 -5.61 4.30 -1.48
N ALA A 77 -6.22 4.71 -0.36
CA ALA A 77 -6.90 6.00 -0.25
C ALA A 77 -5.92 7.17 -0.41
N GLU A 78 -4.73 7.07 0.20
CA GLU A 78 -3.64 8.03 -0.01
C GLU A 78 -3.20 8.08 -1.48
N GLY A 79 -3.04 6.91 -2.10
CA GLY A 79 -2.76 6.79 -3.53
C GLY A 79 -3.81 7.45 -4.43
N ALA A 80 -5.09 7.22 -4.15
CA ALA A 80 -6.20 7.84 -4.88
C ALA A 80 -6.14 9.37 -4.82
N ALA A 81 -5.78 9.94 -3.67
CA ALA A 81 -5.58 11.38 -3.53
C ALA A 81 -4.41 11.87 -4.41
N PHE A 82 -3.26 11.18 -4.41
CA PHE A 82 -2.13 11.55 -5.27
C PHE A 82 -2.44 11.42 -6.76
N THR A 83 -3.14 10.37 -7.17
CA THR A 83 -3.58 10.23 -8.58
C THR A 83 -4.52 11.36 -8.97
N LEU A 84 -5.45 11.76 -8.10
CA LEU A 84 -6.34 12.89 -8.37
C LEU A 84 -5.56 14.19 -8.54
N LEU A 85 -4.64 14.49 -7.62
CA LEU A 85 -3.82 15.71 -7.65
C LEU A 85 -2.95 15.79 -8.92
N THR A 86 -2.29 14.68 -9.28
CA THR A 86 -1.47 14.61 -10.50
C THR A 86 -2.32 14.71 -11.77
N SER A 87 -3.52 14.13 -11.77
CA SER A 87 -4.48 14.30 -12.88
C SER A 87 -4.92 15.74 -13.06
N ILE A 88 -5.24 16.44 -11.97
CA ILE A 88 -5.59 17.86 -12.00
C ILE A 88 -4.41 18.68 -12.54
N ALA A 89 -3.18 18.42 -12.06
CA ALA A 89 -1.98 19.11 -12.53
C ALA A 89 -1.78 18.95 -14.04
N VAL A 90 -1.95 17.74 -14.58
CA VAL A 90 -1.86 17.49 -16.03
C VAL A 90 -2.96 18.23 -16.80
N ILE A 91 -4.20 18.23 -16.30
CA ILE A 91 -5.30 18.97 -16.95
C ILE A 91 -5.00 20.47 -17.00
N LEU A 92 -4.47 21.04 -15.91
CA LEU A 92 -4.11 22.45 -15.86
C LEU A 92 -2.95 22.76 -16.83
N ALA A 93 -1.91 21.94 -16.85
CA ALA A 93 -0.77 22.10 -17.76
C ALA A 93 -1.14 21.99 -19.24
N LEU A 94 -2.20 21.22 -19.57
CA LEU A 94 -2.70 21.10 -20.95
C LEU A 94 -3.65 22.26 -21.36
N ARG A 95 -4.06 23.10 -20.42
CA ARG A 95 -4.93 24.26 -20.67
C ARG A 95 -4.15 25.56 -20.93
N GLU A 96 -2.86 25.58 -20.58
CA GLU A 96 -1.90 26.64 -20.89
C GLU A 96 -1.40 26.53 -22.34
#